data_AF-A0A7K6BGU8-F1
#
_entry.id   AF-A0A7K6BGU8-F1
#
_cell.length_a   1.000
_cell.length_b   1.000
_cell.length_c   1.000
_cell.angle_alpha   90.00
_cell.angle_beta   90.00
_cell.angle_gamma   90.00
#
_symmetry.space_group_name_H-M   'P 1'
#
loop_
_entity.id
_entity.type
_entity.pdbx_description
1 polymer ?
#
loop_
_entity_poly.entity_id
_entity_poly.type
_entity_poly.pdbx_seq_one_letter_code
_entity_poly.pdbx_strand_id
1 'polypeptide(L)'
;EPEVSTTLGRLRGTQTNVKGTDRLVDVFLGIPFAKPPVGSLRFSPPEPPEPWSDLRDATSYPPLCPQDLSMLKTAERNFKEKHLPFQTSEDCLYLSVYRPAGSSKKDKLPVMVWIHGGNFVFGGASRYDGSALAAYEGVVVVIIQYRLGLLGFFNTGDEHARGNWAFLDQVAALRWIQKNIEHFGGDPGSVTLFGISAGSCSVFAHVLSPLSKGLFHKAISESGII
;
A
#
# COMPACT_ATOMS: atom_id res chain seq x y z
N GLU A 1 14.91 -17.51 1.04
CA GLU A 1 13.87 -16.48 1.24
C GLU A 1 14.55 -15.14 1.46
N PRO A 2 14.13 -14.08 0.76
CA PRO A 2 14.75 -12.76 0.89
C PRO A 2 14.45 -12.15 2.26
N GLU A 3 15.47 -11.54 2.88
CA GLU A 3 15.33 -10.79 4.12
C GLU A 3 15.72 -9.32 3.92
N VAL A 4 15.01 -8.42 4.60
CA VAL A 4 15.26 -6.98 4.58
C VAL A 4 15.19 -6.42 6.00
N SER A 5 16.15 -5.57 6.36
CA SER A 5 16.11 -4.81 7.61
C SER A 5 15.56 -3.42 7.31
N THR A 6 14.46 -3.04 7.95
CA THR A 6 13.85 -1.70 7.85
C THR A 6 14.19 -0.88 9.09
N THR A 7 13.71 0.37 9.16
CA THR A 7 13.80 1.19 10.38
C THR A 7 12.97 0.65 11.55
N LEU A 8 12.01 -0.25 11.30
CA LEU A 8 11.12 -0.81 12.33
C LEU A 8 11.52 -2.21 12.78
N GLY A 9 12.31 -2.94 11.99
CA GLY A 9 12.67 -4.31 12.27
C GLY A 9 12.96 -5.12 10.99
N ARG A 10 13.28 -6.40 11.18
CA ARG A 10 13.62 -7.34 10.10
C ARG A 10 12.36 -8.00 9.52
N LEU A 11 12.36 -8.21 8.21
CA LEU A 11 11.29 -8.83 7.45
C LEU A 11 11.84 -10.02 6.66
N ARG A 12 11.05 -11.08 6.58
CA ARG A 12 11.25 -12.23 5.69
C ARG A 12 10.16 -12.22 4.62
N GLY A 13 10.55 -12.20 3.35
CA GLY A 13 9.63 -12.29 2.20
C GLY A 13 9.71 -13.63 1.49
N THR A 14 9.01 -13.74 0.37
CA THR A 14 9.12 -14.85 -0.58
C THR A 14 9.80 -14.40 -1.87
N GLN A 15 10.18 -15.35 -2.72
CA GLN A 15 10.64 -15.08 -4.07
C GLN A 15 9.71 -15.79 -5.05
N THR A 16 9.35 -15.11 -6.14
CA THR A 16 8.42 -15.65 -7.14
C THR A 16 8.95 -15.50 -8.57
N ASN A 17 8.50 -16.39 -9.44
CA ASN A 17 8.75 -16.36 -10.88
C ASN A 17 7.66 -15.55 -11.58
N VAL A 18 8.01 -14.84 -12.65
CA VAL A 18 7.05 -14.13 -13.51
C VAL A 18 7.01 -14.78 -14.88
N LYS A 19 5.82 -15.11 -15.36
CA LYS A 19 5.65 -15.74 -16.68
C LYS A 19 6.23 -14.85 -17.78
N GLY A 20 7.08 -15.42 -18.64
CA GLY A 20 7.64 -14.74 -19.82
C GLY A 20 8.97 -14.03 -19.58
N THR A 21 9.58 -14.18 -18.40
CA THR A 21 10.91 -13.65 -18.09
C THR A 21 11.61 -14.53 -17.05
N ASP A 22 12.95 -14.59 -17.09
CA ASP A 22 13.77 -15.26 -16.07
C ASP A 22 14.06 -14.36 -14.86
N ARG A 23 13.56 -13.11 -14.88
CA ARG A 23 13.71 -12.18 -13.75
C ARG A 23 12.81 -12.60 -12.59
N LEU A 24 13.43 -12.90 -11.46
CA LEU A 24 12.76 -13.21 -10.19
C LEU A 24 12.34 -11.93 -9.47
N VAL A 25 11.34 -12.04 -8.61
CA VAL A 25 10.83 -10.93 -7.78
C VAL A 25 10.86 -11.35 -6.32
N ASP A 26 11.45 -10.52 -5.46
CA ASP A 26 11.30 -10.65 -4.01
C ASP A 26 10.01 -9.93 -3.59
N VAL A 27 9.17 -10.63 -2.83
CA VAL A 27 7.83 -10.18 -2.43
C VAL A 27 7.74 -10.12 -0.92
N PHE A 28 7.31 -8.97 -0.40
CA PHE A 28 7.06 -8.75 1.02
C PHE A 28 5.61 -8.27 1.19
N LEU A 29 4.78 -9.06 1.85
CA LEU A 29 3.36 -8.82 2.05
C LEU A 29 3.07 -8.47 3.51
N GLY A 30 2.08 -7.61 3.75
CA GLY A 30 1.59 -7.37 5.11
C GLY A 30 2.57 -6.62 6.02
N ILE A 31 3.30 -5.65 5.48
CA ILE A 31 4.22 -4.81 6.26
C ILE A 31 3.41 -3.68 6.91
N PRO A 32 3.39 -3.54 8.26
CA PRO A 32 2.64 -2.47 8.92
C PRO A 32 3.30 -1.12 8.68
N PHE A 33 2.53 -0.14 8.23
CA PHE A 33 2.99 1.25 8.08
C PHE A 33 2.39 2.21 9.12
N ALA A 34 1.42 1.75 9.91
CA ALA A 34 0.78 2.48 11.00
C ALA A 34 0.32 1.52 12.10
N LYS A 35 0.00 2.04 13.29
CA LYS A 35 -0.68 1.27 14.34
C LYS A 35 -2.07 0.84 13.88
N PRO A 36 -2.59 -0.30 14.38
CA PRO A 36 -3.97 -0.69 14.16
C PRO A 36 -4.94 0.42 14.63
N PRO A 37 -5.80 0.96 13.76
CA PRO A 37 -6.71 2.08 14.07
C PRO A 37 -7.97 1.60 14.84
N VAL A 38 -7.76 0.83 15.90
CA VAL A 38 -8.83 0.22 16.71
C VAL A 38 -9.06 0.98 18.02
N GLY A 39 -10.23 0.78 18.64
CA GLY A 39 -10.54 1.38 19.93
C GLY A 39 -10.49 2.91 19.87
N SER A 40 -9.68 3.53 20.73
CA SER A 40 -9.50 4.99 20.76
C SER A 40 -8.82 5.57 19.51
N LEU A 41 -8.20 4.75 18.68
CA LEU A 41 -7.59 5.19 17.42
C LEU A 41 -8.59 5.20 16.25
N ARG A 42 -9.83 4.70 16.45
CA ARG A 42 -10.88 4.82 15.45
C ARG A 42 -11.23 6.29 15.23
N PHE A 43 -11.39 6.70 13.97
CA PHE A 43 -11.64 8.09 13.58
C PHE A 43 -10.56 9.08 14.05
N SER A 44 -9.31 8.63 14.09
CA SER A 44 -8.15 9.47 14.37
C SER A 44 -7.09 9.35 13.27
N PRO A 45 -6.17 10.32 13.15
CA PRO A 45 -4.99 10.19 12.27
C PRO A 45 -4.18 8.92 12.58
N PRO A 46 -3.60 8.25 11.57
CA PRO A 46 -2.77 7.07 11.80
C PRO A 46 -1.53 7.41 12.61
N GLU A 47 -1.23 6.59 13.61
CA GLU A 47 0.01 6.68 14.38
C GLU A 47 1.12 5.80 13.79
N PRO A 48 2.40 6.15 13.96
CA PRO A 48 3.52 5.30 13.54
C PRO A 48 3.48 3.90 14.19
N PRO A 49 3.77 2.82 13.45
CA PRO A 49 3.76 1.48 14.01
C PRO A 49 4.89 1.31 15.03
N GLU A 50 4.68 0.40 15.99
CA GLU A 50 5.72 0.04 16.94
C GLU A 50 6.82 -0.79 16.24
N PRO A 51 8.11 -0.54 16.56
CA PRO A 51 9.18 -1.39 16.08
C PRO A 51 9.07 -2.80 16.68
N TRP A 52 9.65 -3.78 15.99
CA TRP A 52 9.69 -5.18 16.44
C TRP A 52 11.12 -5.71 16.42
N SER A 53 11.47 -6.51 17.42
CA SER A 53 12.84 -7.03 17.60
C SER A 53 13.13 -8.26 16.75
N ASP A 54 12.14 -9.13 16.58
CA ASP A 54 12.32 -10.43 15.93
C ASP A 54 12.20 -10.35 14.39
N LEU A 55 12.48 -11.46 13.71
CA LEU A 55 12.23 -11.56 12.28
C LEU A 55 10.72 -11.69 12.04
N ARG A 56 10.09 -10.66 11.46
CA ARG A 56 8.67 -10.69 11.11
C ARG A 56 8.47 -11.37 9.77
N ASP A 57 7.51 -12.29 9.75
CA ASP A 57 7.06 -12.95 8.53
C ASP A 57 6.21 -11.98 7.69
N ALA A 58 6.65 -11.72 6.46
CA ALA A 58 6.00 -10.88 5.48
C ALA A 58 5.68 -11.69 4.20
N THR A 59 5.19 -12.91 4.37
CA THR A 59 4.87 -13.83 3.25
C THR A 59 3.37 -14.00 2.99
N SER A 60 2.51 -13.39 3.81
CA SER A 60 1.05 -13.56 3.75
C SER A 60 0.33 -12.23 3.55
N TYR A 61 -0.76 -12.25 2.79
CA TYR A 61 -1.60 -11.07 2.60
C TYR A 61 -2.26 -10.64 3.92
N PRO A 62 -2.25 -9.34 4.25
CA PRO A 62 -2.92 -8.84 5.44
C PRO A 62 -4.45 -8.82 5.23
N PRO A 63 -5.25 -8.71 6.31
CA PRO A 63 -6.68 -8.44 6.20
C PRO A 63 -6.98 -7.17 5.39
N LEU A 64 -8.11 -7.20 4.69
CA LEU A 64 -8.70 -6.01 4.09
C LEU A 64 -9.33 -5.11 5.15
N CYS A 65 -9.39 -3.80 4.89
CA CYS A 65 -10.17 -2.91 5.75
C CYS A 65 -11.66 -3.31 5.73
N PRO A 66 -12.43 -3.05 6.80
CA PRO A 66 -13.82 -3.49 6.88
C PRO A 66 -14.66 -2.92 5.75
N GLN A 67 -15.33 -3.81 5.02
CA GLN A 67 -16.11 -3.52 3.82
C GLN A 67 -17.05 -4.69 3.51
N ASP A 68 -18.02 -4.48 2.62
CA ASP A 68 -18.84 -5.56 2.08
C ASP A 68 -18.06 -6.37 1.02
N LEU A 69 -17.74 -7.62 1.35
CA LEU A 69 -17.03 -8.53 0.47
C LEU A 69 -17.85 -8.97 -0.76
N SER A 70 -19.18 -8.74 -0.78
CA SER A 70 -20.02 -9.07 -1.94
C SER A 70 -19.61 -8.31 -3.21
N MET A 71 -19.16 -7.05 -3.05
CA MET A 71 -18.65 -6.21 -4.13
C MET A 71 -17.34 -6.75 -4.69
N LEU A 72 -16.46 -7.25 -3.80
CA LEU A 72 -15.20 -7.89 -4.22
C LEU A 72 -15.45 -9.17 -4.98
N LYS A 73 -16.32 -10.05 -4.49
CA LYS A 73 -16.70 -11.29 -5.19
C LYS A 73 -17.29 -11.03 -6.58
N THR A 74 -18.08 -9.96 -6.70
CA THR A 74 -18.63 -9.54 -7.99
C THR A 74 -17.52 -9.07 -8.95
N ALA A 75 -16.56 -8.30 -8.44
CA ALA A 75 -15.42 -7.85 -9.22
C ALA A 75 -14.52 -9.03 -9.65
N GLU A 76 -14.23 -9.97 -8.75
CA GLU A 76 -13.48 -11.20 -9.06
C GLU A 76 -14.10 -11.97 -10.22
N ARG A 77 -15.43 -12.16 -10.18
CA ARG A 77 -16.17 -12.83 -11.25
C ARG A 77 -16.09 -12.06 -12.57
N ASN A 78 -16.30 -10.75 -12.53
CA ASN A 78 -16.36 -9.92 -13.74
C ASN A 78 -15.00 -9.79 -14.42
N PHE A 79 -13.91 -9.68 -13.64
CA PHE A 79 -12.54 -9.54 -14.13
C PHE A 79 -11.77 -10.87 -14.20
N LYS A 80 -12.41 -11.99 -13.84
CA LYS A 80 -11.81 -13.33 -13.78
C LYS A 80 -10.55 -13.38 -12.90
N GLU A 81 -10.55 -12.57 -11.84
CA GLU A 81 -9.46 -12.55 -10.87
C GLU A 81 -9.56 -13.80 -9.98
N LYS A 82 -8.41 -14.27 -9.49
CA LYS A 82 -8.33 -15.39 -8.55
C LYS A 82 -7.52 -14.95 -7.34
N HIS A 83 -8.19 -14.79 -6.21
CA HIS A 83 -7.55 -14.43 -4.96
C HIS A 83 -7.77 -15.51 -3.90
N LEU A 84 -6.91 -15.50 -2.88
CA LEU A 84 -7.20 -16.22 -1.65
C LEU A 84 -8.45 -15.61 -0.98
N PRO A 85 -9.22 -16.38 -0.19
CA PRO A 85 -10.37 -15.85 0.51
C PRO A 85 -10.04 -14.60 1.33
N PHE A 86 -10.70 -13.49 1.01
CA PHE A 86 -10.49 -12.25 1.74
C PHE A 86 -11.00 -12.34 3.17
N GLN A 87 -10.18 -11.84 4.10
CA GLN A 87 -10.56 -11.57 5.47
C GLN A 87 -10.63 -10.05 5.68
N THR A 88 -11.45 -9.60 6.63
CA THR A 88 -11.54 -8.19 6.99
C THR A 88 -11.15 -7.97 8.45
N SER A 89 -10.51 -6.83 8.72
CA SER A 89 -10.16 -6.38 10.07
C SER A 89 -10.01 -4.86 10.08
N GLU A 90 -10.28 -4.19 11.20
CA GLU A 90 -9.87 -2.79 11.39
C GLU A 90 -8.35 -2.64 11.44
N ASP A 91 -7.64 -3.68 11.89
CA ASP A 91 -6.20 -3.79 11.71
C ASP A 91 -5.89 -4.13 10.24
N CYS A 92 -5.86 -3.10 9.40
CA CYS A 92 -5.68 -3.22 7.95
C CYS A 92 -4.62 -2.28 7.36
N LEU A 93 -3.90 -1.50 8.18
CA LEU A 93 -2.94 -0.49 7.72
C LEU A 93 -1.57 -1.10 7.36
N TYR A 94 -1.60 -1.88 6.29
CA TYR A 94 -0.47 -2.63 5.76
C TYR A 94 -0.17 -2.26 4.31
N LEU A 95 1.08 -2.47 3.90
CA LEU A 95 1.50 -2.38 2.50
C LEU A 95 2.26 -3.63 2.07
N SER A 96 2.34 -3.83 0.77
CA SER A 96 3.13 -4.87 0.13
C SER A 96 4.20 -4.23 -0.75
N VAL A 97 5.40 -4.84 -0.80
CA VAL A 97 6.53 -4.40 -1.62
C VAL A 97 6.96 -5.53 -2.53
N TYR A 98 7.09 -5.23 -3.83
CA TYR A 98 7.57 -6.13 -4.88
C TYR A 98 8.80 -5.48 -5.50
N ARG A 99 9.92 -6.19 -5.53
CA ARG A 99 11.17 -5.68 -6.11
C ARG A 99 11.82 -6.73 -7.01
N PRO A 100 12.61 -6.33 -8.03
CA PRO A 100 13.50 -7.26 -8.72
C PRO A 100 14.39 -7.99 -7.71
N ALA A 101 14.50 -9.31 -7.83
CA ALA A 101 15.22 -10.13 -6.87
C ALA A 101 16.70 -9.71 -6.77
N GLY A 102 17.22 -9.69 -5.54
CA GLY A 102 18.60 -9.29 -5.28
C GLY A 102 18.86 -7.79 -5.29
N SER A 103 17.83 -6.95 -5.48
CA SER A 103 17.98 -5.49 -5.38
C SER A 103 18.48 -5.07 -3.99
N SER A 104 19.40 -4.12 -3.98
CA SER A 104 20.12 -3.57 -2.85
C SER A 104 19.94 -2.06 -2.76
N LYS A 105 20.33 -1.47 -1.62
CA LYS A 105 20.28 0.00 -1.42
C LYS A 105 20.98 0.84 -2.50
N LYS A 106 21.94 0.23 -3.23
CA LYS A 106 22.75 0.92 -4.24
C LYS A 106 22.03 1.07 -5.58
N ASP A 107 21.04 0.24 -5.86
CA ASP A 107 20.41 0.17 -7.18
C ASP A 107 19.50 1.36 -7.47
N LYS A 108 18.91 1.97 -6.43
CA LYS A 108 18.12 3.22 -6.52
C LYS A 108 17.07 3.15 -7.64
N LEU A 109 16.29 2.06 -7.66
CA LEU A 109 15.26 1.80 -8.66
C LEU A 109 14.07 2.78 -8.50
N PRO A 110 13.43 3.21 -9.60
CA PRO A 110 12.18 3.96 -9.51
C PRO A 110 11.13 3.20 -8.70
N VAL A 111 10.35 3.93 -7.90
CA VAL A 111 9.31 3.37 -7.04
C VAL A 111 7.94 3.74 -7.59
N MET A 112 7.06 2.76 -7.78
CA MET A 112 5.67 2.97 -8.18
C MET A 112 4.74 2.56 -7.04
N VAL A 113 3.91 3.49 -6.56
CA VAL A 113 3.02 3.29 -5.40
C VAL A 113 1.57 3.24 -5.87
N TRP A 114 0.96 2.07 -5.79
CA TRP A 114 -0.41 1.82 -6.20
C TRP A 114 -1.40 2.15 -5.08
N ILE A 115 -2.39 2.97 -5.42
CA ILE A 115 -3.55 3.25 -4.57
C ILE A 115 -4.78 2.64 -5.25
N HIS A 116 -5.39 1.64 -4.60
CA HIS A 116 -6.52 0.94 -5.18
C HIS A 116 -7.78 1.81 -5.25
N GLY A 117 -8.65 1.52 -6.22
CA GLY A 117 -9.98 2.11 -6.34
C GLY A 117 -11.04 1.41 -5.48
N GLY A 118 -12.32 1.65 -5.81
CA GLY A 118 -13.48 1.03 -5.15
C GLY A 118 -14.39 2.03 -4.43
N ASN A 119 -14.63 3.18 -5.04
CA ASN A 119 -15.54 4.23 -4.57
C ASN A 119 -15.33 4.65 -3.11
N PHE A 120 -14.11 4.50 -2.58
CA PHE A 120 -13.77 4.71 -1.17
C PHE A 120 -14.50 3.81 -0.15
N VAL A 121 -15.26 2.80 -0.59
CA VAL A 121 -16.08 1.94 0.29
C VAL A 121 -15.71 0.45 0.20
N PHE A 122 -15.04 0.04 -0.87
CA PHE A 122 -14.51 -1.32 -1.04
C PHE A 122 -13.16 -1.27 -1.77
N GLY A 123 -12.49 -2.42 -1.90
CA GLY A 123 -11.18 -2.54 -2.53
C GLY A 123 -10.14 -3.15 -1.60
N GLY A 124 -8.92 -3.34 -2.10
CA GLY A 124 -7.85 -3.88 -1.27
C GLY A 124 -6.54 -4.08 -2.01
N ALA A 125 -5.44 -3.86 -1.30
CA ALA A 125 -4.10 -4.07 -1.82
C ALA A 125 -3.87 -5.51 -2.33
N SER A 126 -4.38 -6.52 -1.61
CA SER A 126 -4.19 -7.93 -1.95
C SER A 126 -4.90 -8.40 -3.22
N ARG A 127 -5.68 -7.52 -3.87
CA ARG A 127 -6.26 -7.79 -5.20
C ARG A 127 -5.26 -7.61 -6.34
N TYR A 128 -4.14 -6.98 -6.08
CA TYR A 128 -3.17 -6.56 -7.08
C TYR A 128 -1.83 -7.26 -6.83
N ASP A 129 -1.20 -7.74 -7.88
CA ASP A 129 0.14 -8.32 -7.83
C ASP A 129 1.13 -7.43 -8.60
N GLY A 130 2.11 -6.89 -7.88
CA GLY A 130 3.13 -6.03 -8.44
C GLY A 130 4.26 -6.77 -9.16
N SER A 131 4.30 -8.11 -9.11
CA SER A 131 5.44 -8.91 -9.57
C SER A 131 5.73 -8.73 -11.06
N ALA A 132 4.69 -8.74 -11.90
CA ALA A 132 4.88 -8.56 -13.34
C ALA A 132 5.50 -7.19 -13.66
N LEU A 133 4.94 -6.11 -13.12
CA LEU A 133 5.45 -4.76 -13.33
C LEU A 133 6.88 -4.61 -12.80
N ALA A 134 7.18 -5.15 -11.62
CA ALA A 134 8.53 -5.13 -11.06
C ALA A 134 9.54 -5.87 -11.94
N ALA A 135 9.20 -7.07 -12.43
CA ALA A 135 10.10 -7.88 -13.25
C ALA A 135 10.33 -7.28 -14.64
N TYR A 136 9.27 -6.86 -15.34
CA TYR A 136 9.38 -6.37 -16.71
C TYR A 136 10.04 -4.99 -16.79
N GLU A 137 9.62 -4.05 -15.93
CA GLU A 137 10.07 -2.66 -16.00
C GLU A 137 11.26 -2.36 -15.08
N GLY A 138 11.67 -3.30 -14.21
CA GLY A 138 12.81 -3.10 -13.31
C GLY A 138 12.55 -2.01 -12.27
N VAL A 139 11.34 -1.96 -11.72
CA VAL A 139 10.89 -0.97 -10.74
C VAL A 139 10.51 -1.62 -9.42
N VAL A 140 10.55 -0.87 -8.32
CA VAL A 140 9.97 -1.31 -7.05
C VAL A 140 8.50 -0.92 -7.03
N VAL A 141 7.60 -1.89 -6.87
CA VAL A 141 6.16 -1.65 -6.77
C VAL A 141 5.74 -1.75 -5.31
N VAL A 142 5.03 -0.74 -4.82
CA VAL A 142 4.45 -0.71 -3.47
C VAL A 142 2.93 -0.62 -3.60
N ILE A 143 2.20 -1.47 -2.89
CA ILE A 143 0.73 -1.51 -2.93
C ILE A 143 0.22 -1.25 -1.52
N ILE A 144 -0.53 -0.18 -1.32
CA ILE A 144 -0.94 0.28 0.03
C ILE A 144 -2.42 0.02 0.31
N GLN A 145 -2.74 -0.25 1.56
CA GLN A 145 -4.10 -0.19 2.11
C GLN A 145 -4.40 1.19 2.69
N TYR A 146 -5.68 1.52 2.81
CA TYR A 146 -6.17 2.68 3.55
C TYR A 146 -7.58 2.41 4.07
N ARG A 147 -8.00 3.06 5.17
CA ARG A 147 -9.36 2.86 5.73
C ARG A 147 -10.44 3.23 4.71
N LEU A 148 -11.56 2.51 4.75
CA LEU A 148 -12.68 2.66 3.80
C LEU A 148 -13.97 3.06 4.51
N GLY A 149 -14.93 3.55 3.74
CA GLY A 149 -16.30 3.85 4.17
C GLY A 149 -16.35 4.74 5.40
N LEU A 150 -17.22 4.39 6.35
CA LEU A 150 -17.37 5.12 7.61
C LEU A 150 -16.03 5.29 8.34
N LEU A 151 -15.22 4.23 8.42
CA LEU A 151 -13.96 4.23 9.15
C LEU A 151 -12.89 5.13 8.53
N GLY A 152 -12.94 5.32 7.20
CA GLY A 152 -12.00 6.16 6.47
C GLY A 152 -12.43 7.63 6.35
N PHE A 153 -13.73 7.91 6.39
CA PHE A 153 -14.26 9.21 5.94
C PHE A 153 -15.32 9.84 6.85
N PHE A 154 -15.70 9.21 7.97
CA PHE A 154 -16.64 9.82 8.93
C PHE A 154 -16.15 11.21 9.35
N ASN A 155 -17.03 12.20 9.21
CA ASN A 155 -16.75 13.60 9.47
C ASN A 155 -17.96 14.27 10.15
N THR A 156 -17.71 15.01 11.23
CA THR A 156 -18.71 15.84 11.93
C THR A 156 -18.75 17.29 11.46
N GLY A 157 -17.76 17.72 10.68
CA GLY A 157 -17.59 19.10 10.24
C GLY A 157 -16.86 19.99 11.25
N ASP A 158 -16.37 19.41 12.35
CA ASP A 158 -15.67 20.08 13.45
C ASP A 158 -14.38 19.32 13.86
N GLU A 159 -13.73 19.74 14.94
CA GLU A 159 -12.51 19.14 15.45
C GLU A 159 -12.66 17.73 16.01
N HIS A 160 -13.87 17.28 16.37
CA HIS A 160 -14.09 16.00 17.03
C HIS A 160 -13.96 14.82 16.08
N ALA A 161 -14.33 15.00 14.81
CA ALA A 161 -14.03 14.08 13.74
C ALA A 161 -13.90 14.84 12.42
N ARG A 162 -12.71 15.38 12.12
CA ARG A 162 -12.44 16.15 10.89
C ARG A 162 -12.58 15.34 9.59
N GLY A 163 -12.56 14.00 9.67
CA GLY A 163 -12.61 13.11 8.52
C GLY A 163 -11.28 12.95 7.80
N ASN A 164 -11.35 12.43 6.57
CA ASN A 164 -10.20 12.18 5.71
C ASN A 164 -9.13 11.23 6.30
N TRP A 165 -9.53 10.36 7.23
CA TRP A 165 -8.65 9.38 7.87
C TRP A 165 -7.94 8.49 6.85
N ALA A 166 -8.65 8.10 5.79
CA ALA A 166 -8.12 7.35 4.65
C ALA A 166 -6.99 8.07 3.91
N PHE A 167 -7.14 9.38 3.62
CA PHE A 167 -6.08 10.17 2.98
C PHE A 167 -4.87 10.34 3.91
N LEU A 168 -5.11 10.41 5.22
CA LEU A 168 -4.03 10.44 6.20
C LEU A 168 -3.31 9.08 6.30
N ASP A 169 -4.02 7.96 6.13
CA ASP A 169 -3.40 6.62 6.02
C ASP A 169 -2.47 6.56 4.81
N GLN A 170 -2.91 7.08 3.67
CA GLN A 170 -2.08 7.14 2.46
C GLN A 170 -0.84 8.03 2.69
N VAL A 171 -0.99 9.19 3.33
CA VAL A 171 0.15 10.04 3.74
C VAL A 171 1.12 9.28 4.66
N ALA A 172 0.60 8.51 5.62
CA ALA A 172 1.43 7.69 6.52
C ALA A 172 2.20 6.61 5.77
N ALA A 173 1.55 5.92 4.82
CA ALA A 173 2.23 4.96 3.94
C ALA A 173 3.32 5.64 3.08
N LEU A 174 3.06 6.82 2.52
CA LEU A 174 4.06 7.58 1.77
C LEU A 174 5.26 7.99 2.63
N ARG A 175 5.03 8.40 3.88
CA ARG A 175 6.10 8.69 4.85
C ARG A 175 6.90 7.43 5.20
N TRP A 176 6.22 6.28 5.31
CA TRP A 176 6.89 5.00 5.51
C TRP A 176 7.80 4.65 4.32
N ILE A 177 7.31 4.85 3.08
CA ILE A 177 8.05 4.62 1.84
C ILE A 177 9.30 5.50 1.81
N GLN A 178 9.16 6.80 2.05
CA GLN A 178 10.30 7.73 2.11
C GLN A 178 11.39 7.29 3.10
N LYS A 179 11.01 6.70 4.24
CA LYS A 179 11.96 6.24 5.26
C LYS A 179 12.58 4.88 4.98
N ASN A 180 11.88 3.98 4.27
CA ASN A 180 12.23 2.57 4.22
C ASN A 180 12.55 2.03 2.83
N ILE A 181 12.06 2.63 1.75
CA ILE A 181 12.06 1.99 0.43
C ILE A 181 13.46 1.73 -0.13
N GLU A 182 14.46 2.50 0.31
CA GLU A 182 15.86 2.24 -0.03
C GLU A 182 16.34 0.85 0.41
N HIS A 183 15.85 0.32 1.53
CA HIS A 183 16.20 -1.02 2.01
C HIS A 183 15.69 -2.12 1.07
N PHE A 184 14.70 -1.80 0.23
CA PHE A 184 14.15 -2.65 -0.81
C PHE A 184 14.79 -2.36 -2.19
N GLY A 185 15.79 -1.48 -2.25
CA GLY A 185 16.48 -1.06 -3.47
C GLY A 185 15.79 0.05 -4.26
N GLY A 186 14.70 0.62 -3.73
CA GLY A 186 14.02 1.75 -4.35
C GLY A 186 14.70 3.09 -4.07
N ASP A 187 14.50 4.06 -4.94
CA ASP A 187 14.93 5.44 -4.74
C ASP A 187 13.80 6.28 -4.11
N PRO A 188 13.95 6.75 -2.84
CA PRO A 188 12.99 7.67 -2.25
C PRO A 188 12.89 9.00 -3.02
N GLY A 189 13.91 9.37 -3.80
CA GLY A 189 13.92 10.54 -4.70
C GLY A 189 13.21 10.35 -6.05
N SER A 190 12.70 9.14 -6.35
CA SER A 190 11.96 8.86 -7.57
C SER A 190 10.74 7.98 -7.32
N VAL A 191 9.77 8.54 -6.60
CA VAL A 191 8.49 7.91 -6.27
C VAL A 191 7.36 8.42 -7.19
N THR A 192 6.67 7.51 -7.86
CA THR A 192 5.49 7.77 -8.70
C THR A 192 4.25 7.23 -8.01
N LEU A 193 3.23 8.07 -7.79
CA LEU A 193 1.91 7.60 -7.39
C LEU A 193 1.09 7.23 -8.61
N PHE A 194 0.37 6.13 -8.53
CA PHE A 194 -0.59 5.74 -9.56
C PHE A 194 -1.79 5.03 -8.94
N GLY A 195 -2.96 5.18 -9.56
CA GLY A 195 -4.19 4.62 -9.03
C GLY A 195 -5.35 4.78 -9.98
N ILE A 196 -6.38 3.96 -9.78
CA ILE A 196 -7.58 3.91 -10.62
C ILE A 196 -8.83 4.35 -9.85
N SER A 197 -9.74 5.08 -10.51
CA SER A 197 -11.04 5.48 -9.91
C SER A 197 -10.84 6.24 -8.59
N ALA A 198 -11.38 5.78 -7.46
CA ALA A 198 -11.14 6.38 -6.14
C ALA A 198 -9.64 6.47 -5.76
N GLY A 199 -8.83 5.53 -6.23
CA GLY A 199 -7.36 5.60 -6.12
C GLY A 199 -6.78 6.73 -6.96
N SER A 200 -7.33 6.96 -8.16
CA SER A 200 -6.97 8.10 -9.01
C SER A 200 -7.37 9.45 -8.39
N CYS A 201 -8.55 9.53 -7.79
CA CYS A 201 -8.97 10.67 -6.96
C CYS A 201 -8.01 10.91 -5.79
N SER A 202 -7.50 9.83 -5.15
CA SER A 202 -6.49 9.92 -4.10
C SER A 202 -5.15 10.45 -4.60
N VAL A 203 -4.68 9.96 -5.75
CA VAL A 203 -3.47 10.49 -6.41
C VAL A 203 -3.61 11.99 -6.66
N PHE A 204 -4.74 12.43 -7.23
CA PHE A 204 -5.00 13.84 -7.48
C PHE A 204 -5.10 14.67 -6.18
N ALA A 205 -5.73 14.13 -5.12
CA ALA A 205 -5.77 14.76 -3.81
C ALA A 205 -4.37 14.95 -3.20
N HIS A 206 -3.44 14.00 -3.40
CA HIS A 206 -2.05 14.14 -2.97
C HIS A 206 -1.25 15.17 -3.77
N VAL A 207 -1.57 15.36 -5.06
CA VAL A 207 -1.01 16.47 -5.86
C VAL A 207 -1.38 17.82 -5.27
N LEU A 208 -2.59 17.96 -4.73
CA LEU A 208 -3.08 19.21 -4.13
C LEU A 208 -2.68 19.39 -2.67
N SER A 209 -2.51 18.30 -1.92
CA SER A 209 -2.36 18.37 -0.46
C SER A 209 -0.97 18.81 0.00
N PRO A 210 -0.85 19.82 0.86
CA PRO A 210 0.45 20.21 1.44
C PRO A 210 1.06 19.12 2.32
N LEU A 211 0.25 18.18 2.85
CA LEU A 211 0.72 17.08 3.69
C LEU A 211 1.53 16.04 2.93
N SER A 212 1.35 15.98 1.60
CA SER A 212 2.06 15.06 0.71
C SER A 212 3.26 15.69 0.00
N LYS A 213 3.52 16.98 0.25
CA LYS A 213 4.63 17.71 -0.37
C LYS A 213 5.97 17.03 -0.07
N GLY A 214 6.71 16.71 -1.12
CA GLY A 214 8.02 16.05 -1.02
C GLY A 214 7.96 14.54 -0.73
N LEU A 215 6.78 13.93 -0.68
CA LEU A 215 6.66 12.48 -0.48
C LEU A 215 6.64 11.68 -1.79
N PHE A 216 6.40 12.34 -2.92
CA PHE A 216 6.39 11.75 -4.26
C PHE A 216 6.78 12.78 -5.32
N HIS A 217 7.03 12.31 -6.54
CA HIS A 217 7.68 13.08 -7.61
C HIS A 217 6.91 13.05 -8.94
N LYS A 218 6.08 12.02 -9.16
CA LYS A 218 5.29 11.84 -10.39
C LYS A 218 3.90 11.28 -10.00
N ALA A 219 2.90 11.54 -10.83
CA ALA A 219 1.52 11.11 -10.58
C ALA A 219 0.88 10.59 -11.87
N ILE A 220 0.13 9.50 -11.77
CA ILE A 220 -0.68 8.92 -12.85
C ILE A 220 -2.10 8.71 -12.31
N SER A 221 -3.07 9.33 -12.97
CA SER A 221 -4.48 9.28 -12.58
C SER A 221 -5.28 8.52 -13.64
N GLU A 222 -5.65 7.28 -13.34
CA GLU A 222 -6.42 6.41 -14.23
C GLU A 222 -7.92 6.52 -13.93
N SER A 223 -8.67 7.21 -14.79
CA SER A 223 -10.14 7.26 -14.73
C SER A 223 -10.71 7.85 -13.42
N GLY A 224 -10.14 8.96 -12.91
CA GLY A 224 -10.74 9.73 -11.80
C GLY A 224 -9.91 10.93 -11.35
N ILE A 225 -10.55 12.06 -11.06
CA ILE A 225 -9.95 13.23 -10.38
C ILE A 225 -10.99 13.77 -9.38
N ILE A 226 -10.55 14.56 -8.38
CA ILE A 226 -11.48 15.26 -7.47
C ILE A 226 -11.80 16.67 -7.98
#